data_AF-A0AA42DNP3-F1
#
_entry.id   AF-A0AA42DNP3-F1
#
_cell.length_a   1.000
_cell.length_b   1.000
_cell.length_c   1.000
_cell.angle_alpha   90.00
_cell.angle_beta   90.00
_cell.angle_gamma   90.00
#
_symmetry.space_group_name_H-M   'P 1'
#
loop_
_entity.id
_entity.type
_entity.pdbx_description
1 polymer ?
#
loop_
_entity_poly.entity_id
_entity_poly.type
_entity_poly.pdbx_seq_one_letter_code
_entity_poly.pdbx_strand_id
1 'polypeptide(L)'
;MQYQMISMNTFWLSEAPQVPGSRYEKQSMCPRTCTEMVLQDIETKEILRVFNTHLDHEGSEARVLGMTQILTYIQQITLFKDATIILTGDFNAYSSDLEVTMISEVGKLVDLTSDLEGTYHDFGRVKENEKIDYIFSSPHVVCEEKGLWTDEYNGVFLSDHYPVFVEMTTK
;
A
#
# COMPACT_ATOMS: atom_id res chain seq x y z
N MET A 1 10.90 10.60 -15.76
CA MET A 1 10.46 9.20 -15.84
C MET A 1 9.06 9.16 -16.44
N GLN A 2 8.86 8.39 -17.51
CA GLN A 2 7.55 8.25 -18.16
C GLN A 2 7.23 6.77 -18.28
N TYR A 3 6.06 6.38 -17.81
CA TYR A 3 5.62 4.98 -17.82
C TYR A 3 4.54 4.73 -18.86
N GLN A 4 4.58 3.56 -19.46
CA GLN A 4 3.47 2.98 -20.20
C GLN A 4 2.78 1.94 -19.30
N MET A 5 1.47 2.07 -19.12
CA MET A 5 0.67 1.05 -18.44
C MET A 5 0.42 -0.13 -19.38
N ILE A 6 0.85 -1.32 -18.96
CA ILE A 6 0.63 -2.59 -19.66
C ILE A 6 -0.73 -3.17 -19.30
N SER A 7 -1.05 -3.18 -18.00
CA SER A 7 -2.32 -3.70 -17.50
C SER A 7 -2.70 -3.05 -16.17
N MET A 8 -3.99 -3.03 -15.89
CA MET A 8 -4.56 -2.62 -14.62
C MET A 8 -5.66 -3.61 -14.24
N ASN A 9 -5.71 -3.98 -12.96
CA ASN A 9 -6.73 -4.84 -12.41
C ASN A 9 -7.14 -4.32 -11.03
N THR A 10 -8.43 -4.36 -10.71
CA THR A 10 -8.94 -4.00 -9.38
C THR A 10 -9.81 -5.13 -8.89
N PHE A 11 -9.59 -5.56 -7.64
CA PHE A 11 -10.37 -6.62 -7.02
C PHE A 11 -10.81 -6.23 -5.61
N TRP A 12 -11.96 -6.76 -5.19
CA TRP A 12 -12.52 -6.54 -3.85
C TRP A 12 -11.86 -7.49 -2.83
N LEU A 13 -11.57 -6.95 -1.65
CA LEU A 13 -11.04 -7.72 -0.52
C LEU A 13 -12.21 -8.44 0.17
N SER A 14 -12.44 -9.69 -0.25
CA SER A 14 -13.61 -10.49 0.13
C SER A 14 -13.48 -11.92 -0.39
N GLU A 15 -14.41 -12.80 -0.01
CA GLU A 15 -14.52 -14.16 -0.58
C GLU A 15 -14.97 -14.17 -2.06
N ALA A 16 -15.50 -13.07 -2.57
CA ALA A 16 -15.94 -12.93 -3.96
C ALA A 16 -15.28 -11.72 -4.65
N PRO A 17 -13.96 -11.75 -4.92
CA PRO A 17 -13.18 -10.58 -5.32
C PRO A 17 -13.55 -9.91 -6.64
N GLN A 18 -14.43 -10.54 -7.42
CA GLN A 18 -14.92 -10.07 -8.71
C GLN A 18 -16.31 -9.45 -8.64
N VAL A 19 -16.96 -9.51 -7.47
CA VAL A 19 -18.32 -8.99 -7.27
C VAL A 19 -18.22 -7.57 -6.71
N PRO A 20 -18.69 -6.54 -7.44
CA PRO A 20 -18.61 -5.17 -6.96
C PRO A 20 -19.30 -4.97 -5.60
N GLY A 21 -18.56 -4.41 -4.65
CA GLY A 21 -19.05 -4.13 -3.31
C GLY A 21 -19.12 -5.34 -2.38
N SER A 22 -18.54 -6.48 -2.76
CA SER A 22 -18.38 -7.61 -1.86
C SER A 22 -17.46 -7.28 -0.68
N ARG A 23 -17.69 -7.98 0.42
CA ARG A 23 -17.08 -7.72 1.74
C ARG A 23 -16.85 -9.04 2.45
N TYR A 24 -15.89 -9.05 3.37
CA TYR A 24 -15.85 -10.09 4.40
C TYR A 24 -17.00 -9.90 5.40
N GLU A 25 -17.38 -10.97 6.09
CA GLU A 25 -18.49 -10.95 7.05
C GLU A 25 -18.22 -10.01 8.24
N LYS A 26 -16.98 -10.02 8.77
CA LYS A 26 -16.54 -9.18 9.89
C LYS A 26 -15.68 -8.01 9.40
N GLN A 27 -16.34 -7.09 8.73
CA GLN A 27 -15.77 -5.88 8.14
C GLN A 27 -16.72 -4.71 8.41
N SER A 28 -16.23 -3.48 8.33
CA SER A 28 -17.08 -2.30 8.24
C SER A 28 -18.07 -2.39 7.06
N MET A 29 -19.00 -1.43 7.01
CA MET A 29 -19.94 -1.33 5.89
C MET A 29 -19.27 -0.93 4.57
N CYS A 30 -18.00 -0.53 4.59
CA CYS A 30 -17.25 -0.05 3.43
C CYS A 30 -16.52 -1.21 2.73
N PRO A 31 -16.90 -1.58 1.49
CA PRO A 31 -16.11 -2.50 0.68
C PRO A 31 -14.71 -1.96 0.44
N ARG A 32 -13.72 -2.84 0.53
CA ARG A 32 -12.31 -2.51 0.30
C ARG A 32 -11.82 -3.17 -0.98
N THR A 33 -10.84 -2.55 -1.63
CA THR A 33 -10.28 -3.01 -2.89
C THR A 33 -8.77 -2.90 -2.88
N CYS A 34 -8.11 -3.77 -3.62
CA CYS A 34 -6.73 -3.57 -4.04
C CYS A 34 -6.70 -3.40 -5.56
N THR A 35 -5.93 -2.42 -6.01
CA THR A 35 -5.68 -2.17 -7.44
C THR A 35 -4.23 -2.47 -7.75
N GLU A 36 -4.02 -3.29 -8.76
CA GLU A 36 -2.75 -3.60 -9.38
C GLU A 36 -2.59 -2.79 -10.67
N MET A 37 -1.39 -2.25 -10.89
CA MET A 37 -0.93 -1.76 -12.17
C MET A 37 0.40 -2.40 -12.55
N VAL A 38 0.52 -2.85 -13.79
CA VAL A 38 1.81 -3.24 -14.39
C VAL A 38 2.25 -2.11 -15.30
N LEU A 39 3.38 -1.51 -14.99
CA LEU A 39 3.94 -0.35 -15.65
C LEU A 39 5.28 -0.73 -16.26
N GLN A 40 5.57 -0.20 -17.45
CA GLN A 40 6.89 -0.28 -18.06
C GLN A 40 7.48 1.13 -18.15
N ASP A 41 8.69 1.31 -17.65
CA ASP A 41 9.45 2.53 -17.91
C ASP A 41 9.81 2.61 -19.40
N ILE A 42 9.52 3.76 -20.03
CA ILE A 42 9.69 3.92 -21.47
C ILE A 42 11.18 3.96 -21.87
N GLU A 43 12.07 4.43 -20.99
CA GLU A 43 13.49 4.59 -21.24
C GLU A 43 14.27 3.31 -20.90
N THR A 44 14.15 2.80 -19.67
CA THR A 44 14.91 1.64 -19.16
C THR A 44 14.29 0.30 -19.55
N LYS A 45 13.00 0.29 -19.92
CA LYS A 45 12.18 -0.91 -20.18
C LYS A 45 11.90 -1.77 -18.96
N GLU A 46 12.32 -1.34 -17.77
CA GLU A 46 12.02 -2.03 -16.53
C GLU A 46 10.50 -2.13 -16.30
N ILE A 47 10.08 -3.25 -15.71
CA ILE A 47 8.69 -3.49 -15.33
C ILE A 47 8.52 -3.28 -13.84
N LEU A 48 7.62 -2.36 -13.47
CA LEU A 48 7.12 -2.21 -12.11
C LEU A 48 5.73 -2.81 -12.01
N ARG A 49 5.45 -3.45 -10.87
CA ARG A 49 4.12 -3.90 -10.50
C ARG A 49 3.70 -3.22 -9.21
N VAL A 50 2.78 -2.27 -9.32
CA VAL A 50 2.34 -1.42 -8.22
C VAL A 50 0.98 -1.88 -7.74
N PHE A 51 0.88 -2.12 -6.44
CA PHE A 51 -0.35 -2.42 -5.73
C PHE A 51 -0.71 -1.23 -4.85
N ASN A 52 -1.96 -0.79 -4.88
CA ASN A 52 -2.50 0.19 -3.95
C ASN A 52 -3.76 -0.35 -3.28
N THR A 53 -3.88 -0.20 -1.97
CA THR A 53 -5.03 -0.69 -1.20
C THR A 53 -5.45 0.30 -0.12
N HIS A 54 -6.67 0.14 0.38
CA HIS A 54 -7.16 0.79 1.59
C HIS A 54 -7.81 -0.28 2.45
N LEU A 55 -7.19 -0.66 3.56
CA LEU A 55 -7.70 -1.73 4.42
C LEU A 55 -8.82 -1.25 5.34
N ASP A 56 -9.52 -2.19 5.96
CA ASP A 56 -10.68 -1.88 6.80
C ASP A 56 -10.32 -1.18 8.11
N HIS A 57 -11.06 -0.14 8.46
CA HIS A 57 -10.79 0.67 9.66
C HIS A 57 -11.39 0.07 10.94
N GLU A 58 -12.42 -0.78 10.82
CA GLU A 58 -13.10 -1.39 11.99
C GLU A 58 -12.70 -2.85 12.22
N GLY A 59 -12.70 -3.66 11.16
CA GLY A 59 -12.50 -5.11 11.23
C GLY A 59 -11.04 -5.52 11.09
N SER A 60 -10.36 -5.72 12.22
CA SER A 60 -8.99 -6.28 12.22
C SER A 60 -8.91 -7.65 11.53
N GLU A 61 -9.92 -8.51 11.69
CA GLU A 61 -10.01 -9.79 10.97
C GLU A 61 -10.09 -9.58 9.45
N ALA A 62 -10.87 -8.60 8.99
CA ALA A 62 -10.94 -8.24 7.58
C ALA A 62 -9.62 -7.66 7.05
N ARG A 63 -8.85 -6.93 7.87
CA ARG A 63 -7.51 -6.46 7.48
C ARG A 63 -6.55 -7.63 7.25
N VAL A 64 -6.49 -8.59 8.17
CA VAL A 64 -5.65 -9.80 8.03
C VAL A 64 -6.05 -10.62 6.81
N LEU A 65 -7.35 -10.86 6.61
CA LEU A 65 -7.86 -11.59 5.45
C LEU A 65 -7.57 -10.86 4.14
N GLY A 66 -7.79 -9.54 4.11
CA GLY A 66 -7.53 -8.69 2.96
C GLY A 66 -6.05 -8.67 2.56
N MET A 67 -5.14 -8.50 3.54
CA MET A 67 -3.70 -8.57 3.25
C MET A 67 -3.27 -9.97 2.83
N THR A 68 -3.80 -11.02 3.46
CA THR A 68 -3.54 -12.40 3.04
C THR A 68 -3.97 -12.63 1.59
N GLN A 69 -5.12 -12.10 1.18
CA GLN A 69 -5.59 -12.18 -0.20
C GLN A 69 -4.64 -11.46 -1.17
N ILE A 70 -4.15 -10.25 -0.81
CA ILE A 70 -3.18 -9.49 -1.62
C ILE A 70 -1.86 -10.28 -1.76
N LEU A 71 -1.30 -10.79 -0.66
CA LEU A 71 -0.04 -11.52 -0.67
C LEU A 71 -0.17 -12.86 -1.42
N THR A 72 -1.30 -13.54 -1.28
CA THR A 72 -1.61 -14.76 -2.05
C THR A 72 -1.68 -14.44 -3.54
N TYR A 73 -2.33 -13.33 -3.92
CA TYR A 73 -2.36 -12.86 -5.30
C TYR A 73 -0.94 -12.63 -5.82
N ILE A 74 -0.10 -11.89 -5.08
CA ILE A 74 1.31 -11.64 -5.42
C ILE A 74 2.08 -12.94 -5.67
N GLN A 75 1.94 -13.93 -4.78
CA GLN A 75 2.63 -15.22 -4.90
C GLN A 75 2.19 -16.06 -6.10
N GLN A 76 0.97 -15.85 -6.61
CA GLN A 76 0.42 -16.57 -7.75
C GLN A 76 0.75 -15.93 -9.11
N ILE A 77 1.43 -14.78 -9.12
CA ILE A 77 1.77 -14.08 -10.36
C ILE A 77 2.77 -14.88 -11.18
N THR A 78 2.45 -15.06 -12.46
CA THR A 78 3.30 -15.73 -13.45
C THR A 78 3.79 -14.80 -14.55
N LEU A 79 2.98 -13.82 -14.95
CA LEU A 79 3.35 -12.79 -15.93
C LEU A 79 4.28 -11.76 -15.28
N PHE A 80 5.37 -11.39 -15.94
CA PHE A 80 6.38 -10.45 -15.40
C PHE A 80 6.78 -10.80 -13.96
N LYS A 81 7.09 -12.07 -13.70
CA LYS A 81 7.38 -12.59 -12.37
C LYS A 81 8.54 -11.86 -11.67
N ASP A 82 9.50 -11.38 -12.44
CA ASP A 82 10.68 -10.67 -11.94
C ASP A 82 10.48 -9.14 -11.86
N ALA A 83 9.25 -8.65 -12.08
CA ALA A 83 8.94 -7.23 -11.94
C ALA A 83 9.19 -6.76 -10.50
N THR A 84 9.74 -5.56 -10.35
CA THR A 84 9.85 -4.90 -9.05
C THR A 84 8.44 -4.65 -8.51
N ILE A 85 8.14 -5.16 -7.32
CA ILE A 85 6.86 -4.98 -6.65
C ILE A 85 6.93 -3.76 -5.75
N ILE A 86 5.90 -2.92 -5.82
CA ILE A 86 5.63 -1.83 -4.89
C ILE A 86 4.21 -2.03 -4.34
N LEU A 87 4.03 -1.97 -3.03
CA LEU A 87 2.73 -2.07 -2.36
C LEU A 87 2.53 -0.84 -1.47
N THR A 88 1.50 -0.04 -1.76
CA THR A 88 1.19 1.20 -1.06
C THR A 88 -0.22 1.20 -0.50
N GLY A 89 -0.49 2.10 0.45
CA GLY A 89 -1.85 2.42 0.85
C GLY A 89 -1.98 2.86 2.30
N ASP A 90 -3.22 3.22 2.65
CA ASP A 90 -3.68 3.35 4.03
C ASP A 90 -4.09 1.96 4.53
N PHE A 91 -3.33 1.42 5.47
CA PHE A 91 -3.55 0.09 6.00
C PHE A 91 -4.43 0.09 7.26
N ASN A 92 -4.79 1.25 7.82
CA ASN A 92 -5.53 1.35 9.08
C ASN A 92 -4.96 0.43 10.18
N ALA A 93 -3.63 0.27 10.20
CA ALA A 93 -2.92 -0.70 11.00
C ALA A 93 -1.53 -0.17 11.36
N TYR A 94 -1.07 -0.51 12.56
CA TYR A 94 0.25 -0.17 13.04
C TYR A 94 1.29 -1.19 12.59
N SER A 95 2.57 -0.80 12.64
CA SER A 95 3.68 -1.66 12.21
C SER A 95 3.81 -2.97 13.00
N SER A 96 3.21 -3.04 14.19
CA SER A 96 3.14 -4.24 15.03
C SER A 96 1.95 -5.15 14.73
N ASP A 97 0.95 -4.70 13.96
CA ASP A 97 -0.24 -5.48 13.65
C ASP A 97 0.07 -6.58 12.62
N LEU A 98 -0.63 -7.70 12.73
CA LEU A 98 -0.33 -8.94 12.00
C LEU A 98 -0.37 -8.75 10.47
N GLU A 99 -1.35 -7.99 9.98
CA GLU A 99 -1.49 -7.63 8.58
C GLU A 99 -0.31 -6.82 8.04
N VAL A 100 0.41 -6.07 8.88
CA VAL A 100 1.60 -5.33 8.44
C VAL A 100 2.84 -6.21 8.52
N THR A 101 3.03 -6.95 9.62
CA THR A 101 4.20 -7.81 9.80
C THR A 101 4.27 -8.93 8.75
N MET A 102 3.12 -9.48 8.34
CA MET A 102 3.06 -10.54 7.35
C MET A 102 3.57 -10.13 5.95
N ILE A 103 3.57 -8.83 5.63
CA ILE A 103 4.08 -8.31 4.35
C ILE A 103 5.58 -8.61 4.21
N SER A 104 6.33 -8.47 5.31
CA SER A 104 7.74 -8.81 5.37
C SER A 104 7.95 -10.32 5.52
N GLU A 105 7.21 -10.96 6.42
CA GLU A 105 7.43 -12.38 6.77
C GLU A 105 7.02 -13.34 5.65
N VAL A 106 5.88 -13.09 5.02
CA VAL A 106 5.25 -13.94 4.00
C VAL A 106 5.45 -13.35 2.60
N GLY A 107 5.20 -12.05 2.45
CA GLY A 107 5.34 -11.34 1.18
C GLY A 107 6.78 -11.10 0.74
N LYS A 108 7.75 -11.17 1.68
CA LYS A 108 9.17 -10.87 1.46
C LYS A 108 9.40 -9.47 0.89
N LEU A 109 8.50 -8.53 1.18
CA LEU A 109 8.67 -7.12 0.86
C LEU A 109 9.32 -6.39 2.05
N VAL A 110 9.88 -5.21 1.79
CA VAL A 110 10.55 -4.37 2.78
C VAL A 110 9.78 -3.07 2.93
N ASP A 111 9.51 -2.65 4.16
CA ASP A 111 8.93 -1.34 4.44
C ASP A 111 9.99 -0.26 4.18
N LEU A 112 9.82 0.52 3.11
CA LEU A 112 10.72 1.63 2.79
C LEU A 112 10.54 2.81 3.75
N THR A 113 9.45 2.84 4.50
CA THR A 113 8.99 3.94 5.36
C THR A 113 9.10 3.60 6.85
N SER A 114 9.85 2.57 7.22
CA SER A 114 9.85 1.97 8.58
C SER A 114 10.27 2.92 9.72
N ASP A 115 11.01 3.97 9.39
CA ASP A 115 11.52 5.01 10.29
C ASP A 115 10.67 6.29 10.30
N LEU A 116 9.58 6.35 9.54
CA LEU A 116 8.60 7.42 9.64
C LEU A 116 7.71 7.19 10.87
N GLU A 117 7.35 8.26 11.58
CA GLU A 117 6.65 8.14 12.87
C GLU A 117 5.13 8.27 12.77
N GLY A 118 4.61 9.23 11.99
CA GLY A 118 3.17 9.51 11.94
C GLY A 118 2.72 10.03 10.58
N THR A 119 1.68 9.41 10.02
CA THR A 119 1.13 9.73 8.70
C THR A 119 -0.29 10.28 8.82
N TYR A 120 -1.02 9.96 9.89
CA TYR A 120 -2.36 10.47 10.16
C TYR A 120 -2.34 11.54 11.27
N HIS A 121 -3.12 12.59 11.09
CA HIS A 121 -3.19 13.71 12.05
C HIS A 121 -4.61 14.29 12.23
N ASP A 122 -5.62 13.77 11.52
CA ASP A 122 -7.02 14.20 11.62
C ASP A 122 -7.19 15.74 11.54
N PHE A 123 -6.58 16.35 10.51
CA PHE A 123 -6.53 17.81 10.36
C PHE A 123 -5.94 18.53 11.60
N GLY A 124 -4.94 17.91 12.23
CA GLY A 124 -4.20 18.45 13.38
C GLY A 124 -4.87 18.22 14.73
N ARG A 125 -5.98 17.44 14.79
CA ARG A 125 -6.68 17.09 16.02
C ARG A 125 -5.97 15.98 16.80
N VAL A 126 -5.38 15.02 16.09
CA VAL A 126 -4.55 13.97 16.69
C VAL A 126 -3.15 14.54 16.95
N LYS A 127 -2.59 14.27 18.14
CA LYS A 127 -1.25 14.75 18.55
C LYS A 127 -0.24 13.63 18.68
N GLU A 128 -0.73 12.41 18.83
CA GLU A 128 0.03 11.18 18.76
C GLU A 128 0.51 10.92 17.33
N ASN A 129 1.69 10.33 17.20
CA ASN A 129 2.19 9.90 15.91
C ASN A 129 1.52 8.58 15.53
N GLU A 130 0.56 8.63 14.60
CA GLU A 130 -0.11 7.45 14.06
C GLU A 130 0.38 7.16 12.64
N LYS A 131 1.27 6.17 12.50
CA LYS A 131 1.67 5.65 11.19
C LYS A 131 0.71 4.54 10.76
N ILE A 132 -0.11 4.83 9.76
CA ILE A 132 -1.03 3.88 9.14
C ILE A 132 -0.90 3.81 7.61
N ASP A 133 -0.07 4.67 7.02
CA ASP A 133 0.23 4.67 5.60
C ASP A 133 1.65 4.14 5.33
N TYR A 134 1.78 3.26 4.35
CA TYR A 134 3.02 2.53 4.10
C TYR A 134 3.37 2.47 2.62
N ILE A 135 4.68 2.36 2.35
CA ILE A 135 5.24 2.02 1.04
C ILE A 135 6.19 0.83 1.23
N PHE A 136 5.76 -0.34 0.78
CA PHE A 136 6.55 -1.57 0.75
C PHE A 136 7.10 -1.82 -0.65
N SER A 137 8.27 -2.46 -0.74
CA SER A 137 8.88 -2.82 -2.02
C SER A 137 9.57 -4.17 -2.03
N SER A 138 9.92 -4.65 -3.22
CA SER A 138 10.91 -5.73 -3.35
C SER A 138 12.24 -5.38 -2.66
N PRO A 139 12.98 -6.35 -2.11
CA PRO A 139 14.18 -6.09 -1.29
C PRO A 139 15.37 -5.45 -2.02
N HIS A 140 15.42 -5.52 -3.35
CA HIS A 140 16.52 -4.95 -4.14
C HIS A 140 16.36 -3.46 -4.42
N VAL A 141 15.19 -2.88 -4.13
CA VAL A 141 14.92 -1.45 -4.27
C VAL A 141 15.74 -0.68 -3.22
N VAL A 142 16.41 0.38 -3.67
CA VAL A 142 17.15 1.28 -2.79
C VAL A 142 16.32 2.55 -2.58
N CYS A 143 16.03 2.89 -1.34
CA CYS A 143 15.43 4.16 -0.95
C CYS A 143 16.53 5.23 -0.89
N GLU A 144 16.46 6.22 -1.76
CA GLU A 144 17.40 7.36 -1.81
C GLU A 144 16.94 8.47 -0.87
N GLU A 145 15.64 8.79 -0.92
CA GLU A 145 15.01 9.79 -0.07
C GLU A 145 13.60 9.33 0.31
N LYS A 146 13.12 9.77 1.45
CA LYS A 146 11.73 9.57 1.89
C LYS A 146 11.32 10.67 2.84
N GLY A 147 10.02 10.88 2.95
CA GLY A 147 9.48 11.82 3.90
C GLY A 147 7.98 11.99 3.80
N LEU A 148 7.53 13.03 4.48
CA LEU A 148 6.14 13.43 4.59
C LEU A 148 5.98 14.85 4.05
N TRP A 149 4.96 15.07 3.22
CA TRP A 149 4.56 16.43 2.85
C TRP A 149 3.65 16.98 3.95
N THR A 150 4.24 17.80 4.82
CA THR A 150 3.59 18.32 6.04
C THR A 150 3.03 19.73 5.85
N ASP A 151 2.87 20.16 4.61
CA ASP A 151 2.37 21.48 4.23
C ASP A 151 1.04 21.81 4.91
N GLU A 152 1.02 22.95 5.59
CA GLU A 152 -0.13 23.50 6.29
C GLU A 152 -0.15 25.01 6.08
N TYR A 153 -1.32 25.56 5.75
CA TYR A 153 -1.49 27.00 5.59
C TYR A 153 -2.76 27.50 6.31
N ASN A 154 -2.56 28.30 7.36
CA ASN A 154 -3.62 28.91 8.16
C ASN A 154 -4.64 27.89 8.74
N GLY A 155 -4.15 26.76 9.24
CA GLY A 155 -4.92 25.64 9.76
C GLY A 155 -5.53 24.73 8.69
N VAL A 156 -5.17 24.92 7.42
CA VAL A 156 -5.65 24.10 6.30
C VAL A 156 -4.55 23.14 5.88
N PHE A 157 -4.82 21.85 6.02
CA PHE A 157 -3.94 20.75 5.60
C PHE A 157 -4.32 20.24 4.21
N LEU A 158 -3.39 19.54 3.54
CA LEU A 158 -3.66 18.89 2.25
C LEU A 158 -4.69 17.75 2.36
N SER A 159 -4.62 16.99 3.46
CA SER A 159 -5.58 15.97 3.90
C SER A 159 -5.51 15.87 5.43
N ASP A 160 -6.31 15.00 6.01
CA ASP A 160 -6.13 14.43 7.37
C ASP A 160 -4.93 13.48 7.51
N HIS A 161 -4.33 13.08 6.39
CA HIS A 161 -3.08 12.35 6.31
C HIS A 161 -2.00 13.18 5.60
N TYR A 162 -0.75 13.01 5.98
CA TYR A 162 0.39 13.49 5.22
C TYR A 162 0.67 12.56 4.03
N PRO A 163 0.81 13.09 2.80
CA PRO A 163 1.36 12.32 1.69
C PRO A 163 2.75 11.77 2.06
N VAL A 164 2.91 10.45 1.93
CA VAL A 164 4.19 9.77 2.09
C VAL A 164 4.87 9.66 0.73
N PHE A 165 6.13 10.07 0.63
CA PHE A 165 6.92 9.90 -0.58
C PHE A 165 8.17 9.09 -0.33
N VAL A 166 8.60 8.38 -1.38
CA VAL A 166 9.88 7.68 -1.46
C VAL A 166 10.47 7.97 -2.85
N GLU A 167 11.70 8.49 -2.87
CA GLU A 167 12.56 8.46 -4.04
C GLU A 167 13.38 7.18 -4.01
N MET A 168 13.33 6.40 -5.09
CA MET A 168 13.93 5.08 -5.13
C MET A 168 14.64 4.80 -6.44
N THR A 169 15.63 3.91 -6.37
CA THR A 169 16.27 3.31 -7.52
C THR A 169 16.09 1.80 -7.51
N THR A 170 15.90 1.26 -8.70
CA THR A 170 15.82 -0.16 -9.01
C THR A 170 17.13 -0.54 -9.69
N LYS A 171 17.84 -1.54 -9.16
CA LYS A 171 19.13 -1.98 -9.69
C LYS A 171 19.00 -2.77 -10.98
#